data_AF-A0A8F5VR88-F1
#
_entry.id   AF-A0A8F5VR88-F1
#
_cell.length_a   1.000
_cell.length_b   1.000
_cell.length_c   1.000
_cell.angle_alpha   90.00
_cell.angle_beta   90.00
_cell.angle_gamma   90.00
#
_symmetry.space_group_name_H-M   'P 1'
#
loop_
_entity.id
_entity.type
_entity.pdbx_description
1 polymer ?
#
loop_
_entity_poly.entity_id
_entity_poly.type
_entity_poly.pdbx_seq_one_letter_code
_entity_poly.pdbx_strand_id
1 'polypeptide(L)'
;MPQSSILAPTATTPSTSTAVTPASGSTSKVGLYVASGVLPAGVLAEVLMGTPGTDIVIGQLTTLAPTVLVPGPVSGTGVRVRLASTGGAAVGVFKDE
;
A
#
# COMPACT_ATOMS: atom_id res chain seq x y z
N MET A 1 -5.01 14.96 -7.23
CA MET A 1 -3.58 15.21 -7.47
C MET A 1 -3.05 13.99 -8.25
N PRO A 2 -1.79 13.91 -8.71
CA PRO A 2 -1.38 12.80 -9.57
C PRO A 2 -1.22 11.49 -8.77
N GLN A 3 -2.12 10.53 -9.01
CA GLN A 3 -1.99 9.17 -8.52
C GLN A 3 -0.73 8.52 -9.11
N SER A 4 0.17 8.07 -8.24
CA SER A 4 1.45 7.44 -8.60
C SER A 4 1.41 5.95 -8.26
N SER A 5 1.81 5.10 -9.19
CA SER A 5 1.99 3.66 -8.93
C SER A 5 3.28 3.44 -8.14
N ILE A 6 3.18 2.79 -6.97
CA ILE A 6 4.31 2.45 -6.10
C ILE A 6 4.60 0.95 -6.05
N LEU A 7 3.66 0.15 -6.58
CA LEU A 7 3.82 -1.26 -6.91
C LEU A 7 2.95 -1.55 -8.13
N ALA A 8 3.56 -2.03 -9.21
CA ALA A 8 2.82 -2.40 -10.41
C ALA A 8 2.11 -3.77 -10.21
N PRO A 9 0.90 -3.97 -10.77
CA PRO A 9 0.19 -5.24 -10.75
C PRO A 9 0.82 -6.22 -11.74
N THR A 10 2.05 -6.68 -11.46
CA THR A 10 2.86 -7.47 -12.41
C THR A 10 2.75 -8.97 -12.20
N ALA A 11 2.48 -9.45 -10.98
CA ALA A 11 2.35 -10.87 -10.68
C ALA A 11 1.38 -11.13 -9.52
N THR A 12 0.81 -12.35 -9.48
CA THR A 12 -0.09 -12.85 -8.41
C THR A 12 0.66 -13.23 -7.14
N THR A 13 1.94 -12.88 -7.03
CA THR A 13 2.79 -13.24 -5.89
C THR A 13 2.77 -12.14 -4.83
N PRO A 14 2.84 -12.49 -3.53
CA PRO A 14 3.12 -11.54 -2.45
C PRO A 14 4.34 -10.66 -2.78
N SER A 15 4.25 -9.36 -2.52
CA SER A 15 5.26 -8.36 -2.88
C SER A 15 5.16 -7.10 -2.02
N THR A 16 6.25 -6.35 -1.88
CA THR A 16 6.30 -5.12 -1.08
C THR A 16 6.47 -3.90 -1.97
N SER A 17 5.67 -2.86 -1.76
CA SER A 17 5.75 -1.60 -2.50
C SER A 17 7.03 -0.81 -2.19
N THR A 18 7.31 0.17 -3.04
CA THR A 18 8.24 1.25 -2.70
C THR A 18 7.73 2.06 -1.51
N ALA A 19 8.65 2.72 -0.79
CA ALA A 19 8.32 3.49 0.40
C ALA A 19 7.63 4.81 0.05
N VAL A 20 6.64 5.18 0.86
CA VAL A 20 5.88 6.42 0.82
C VAL A 20 6.26 7.25 2.03
N THR A 21 6.69 8.49 1.80
CA THR A 21 7.05 9.45 2.85
C THR A 21 6.24 10.72 2.65
N PRO A 22 5.03 10.81 3.23
CA PRO A 22 4.22 12.03 3.19
C PRO A 22 4.98 13.19 3.85
N ALA A 23 4.91 14.37 3.26
CA ALA A 23 5.45 15.59 3.85
C ALA A 23 4.71 15.96 5.14
N SER A 24 5.35 16.75 6.00
CA SER A 24 4.72 17.25 7.23
C SER A 24 3.43 18.01 6.92
N GLY A 25 2.34 17.70 7.62
CA GLY A 25 1.03 18.30 7.39
C GLY A 25 0.28 17.80 6.14
N SER A 26 0.84 16.85 5.39
CA SER A 26 0.18 16.21 4.25
C SER A 26 -0.38 14.83 4.62
N THR A 27 -1.44 14.40 3.95
CA THR A 27 -1.98 13.04 4.09
C THR A 27 -1.85 12.32 2.76
N SER A 28 -1.03 11.27 2.72
CA SER A 28 -0.98 10.41 1.53
C SER A 28 -2.05 9.33 1.63
N LYS A 29 -2.89 9.22 0.61
CA LYS A 29 -3.78 8.08 0.44
C LYS A 29 -3.02 6.96 -0.26
N VAL A 30 -2.99 5.79 0.37
CA VAL A 30 -2.40 4.59 -0.22
C VAL A 30 -3.50 3.58 -0.47
N GLY A 31 -3.50 2.94 -1.63
CA GLY A 31 -4.57 2.02 -2.00
C GLY A 31 -4.15 0.91 -2.92
N LEU A 32 -4.98 -0.14 -2.94
CA LEU A 32 -4.84 -1.26 -3.84
C LEU A 32 -5.57 -0.97 -5.15
N TYR A 33 -5.01 -1.45 -6.25
CA TYR A 33 -5.66 -1.43 -7.55
C TYR A 33 -5.32 -2.68 -8.35
N VAL A 34 -6.12 -2.98 -9.36
CA VAL A 34 -5.83 -4.01 -10.36
C VAL A 34 -5.74 -3.34 -11.73
N ALA A 35 -4.98 -3.93 -12.66
CA ALA A 35 -4.81 -3.36 -14.00
C ALA A 35 -6.15 -3.25 -14.77
N SER A 36 -7.06 -4.20 -14.54
CA SER A 36 -8.42 -4.18 -15.06
C SER A 36 -9.36 -4.98 -14.17
N GLY A 37 -10.61 -4.54 -14.03
CA GLY A 37 -11.63 -5.27 -13.29
C GLY A 37 -11.74 -4.86 -11.82
N VAL A 38 -12.22 -5.79 -10.98
CA VAL A 38 -12.47 -5.57 -9.55
C VAL A 38 -11.40 -6.27 -8.72
N LEU A 39 -11.06 -5.72 -7.55
CA LEU A 39 -10.17 -6.35 -6.60
C LEU A 39 -10.68 -7.75 -6.21
N PRO A 40 -9.85 -8.81 -6.32
CA PRO A 40 -10.27 -10.18 -6.04
C PRO A 40 -10.58 -10.39 -4.56
N ALA A 41 -11.63 -11.15 -4.27
CA ALA A 41 -11.93 -11.59 -2.92
C ALA A 41 -10.73 -12.37 -2.35
N GLY A 42 -10.26 -11.97 -1.16
CA GLY A 42 -9.07 -12.56 -0.53
C GLY A 42 -7.76 -11.82 -0.77
N VAL A 43 -7.79 -10.64 -1.42
CA VAL A 43 -6.64 -9.72 -1.34
C VAL A 43 -6.45 -9.26 0.10
N LEU A 44 -5.22 -9.35 0.57
CA LEU A 44 -4.79 -8.86 1.87
C LEU A 44 -3.45 -8.16 1.68
N ALA A 45 -3.41 -6.88 2.00
CA ALA A 45 -2.17 -6.15 2.09
C ALA A 45 -2.02 -5.53 3.48
N GLU A 46 -0.80 -5.46 3.95
CA GLU A 46 -0.45 -4.86 5.23
C GLU A 46 0.31 -3.58 4.97
N VAL A 47 -0.05 -2.54 5.69
CA VAL A 47 0.59 -1.23 5.63
C VAL A 47 1.62 -1.22 6.73
N LEU A 48 2.88 -1.20 6.34
CA LEU A 48 4.04 -1.29 7.21
C LEU A 48 4.67 0.10 7.36
N MET A 49 4.86 0.56 8.59
CA MET A 49 5.71 1.71 8.91
C MET A 49 7.08 1.19 9.32
N GLY A 50 8.11 1.57 8.57
CA GLY A 50 9.47 1.14 8.88
C GLY A 50 10.07 1.98 10.00
N THR A 51 10.39 1.35 11.12
CA THR A 51 11.07 1.98 12.25
C THR A 51 12.52 1.49 12.38
N PRO A 52 13.42 2.25 13.03
CA PRO A 52 14.77 1.77 13.30
C PRO A 52 14.71 0.52 14.21
N GLY A 53 14.89 -0.66 13.62
CA GLY A 53 14.91 -1.96 14.33
C GLY A 53 13.90 -2.97 13.78
N THR A 54 12.71 -2.53 13.36
CA THR A 54 11.64 -3.42 12.86
C THR A 54 10.54 -2.66 12.10
N ASP A 55 9.84 -3.35 11.21
CA ASP A 55 8.63 -2.82 10.57
C ASP A 55 7.41 -3.07 11.47
N ILE A 56 6.54 -2.05 11.60
CA ILE A 56 5.31 -2.12 12.37
C ILE A 56 4.11 -2.10 11.41
N VAL A 57 3.17 -3.01 11.58
CA VAL A 57 1.90 -2.98 10.83
C VAL A 57 1.02 -1.87 11.42
N ILE A 58 0.73 -0.84 10.61
CA ILE A 58 -0.10 0.31 10.99
C ILE A 58 -1.51 0.25 10.40
N GLY A 59 -1.76 -0.71 9.51
CA GLY A 59 -3.06 -0.89 8.88
C GLY A 59 -3.08 -2.08 7.94
N GLN A 60 -4.27 -2.40 7.45
CA GLN A 60 -4.47 -3.45 6.46
C GLN A 60 -5.40 -2.95 5.35
N LEU A 61 -5.14 -3.42 4.13
CA LEU A 61 -5.93 -3.14 2.95
C LEU A 61 -6.55 -4.46 2.49
N THR A 62 -7.86 -4.44 2.30
CA THR A 62 -8.65 -5.60 1.85
C THR A 62 -9.57 -5.18 0.71
N THR A 63 -10.35 -6.11 0.14
CA THR A 63 -11.40 -5.75 -0.83
C THR A 63 -12.46 -4.81 -0.25
N LEU A 64 -12.73 -4.90 1.05
CA LEU A 64 -13.74 -4.06 1.73
C LEU A 64 -13.17 -2.70 2.15
N ALA A 65 -11.88 -2.66 2.46
CA ALA A 65 -11.14 -1.45 2.79
C ALA A 65 -9.90 -1.33 1.89
N PRO A 66 -10.06 -0.95 0.61
CA PRO A 66 -8.97 -0.99 -0.37
C PRO A 66 -8.01 0.19 -0.26
N THR A 67 -8.27 1.15 0.63
CA THR A 67 -7.46 2.36 0.80
C THR A 67 -7.28 2.69 2.27
N VAL A 68 -6.09 3.20 2.62
CA VAL A 68 -5.78 3.76 3.93
C VAL A 68 -5.26 5.18 3.76
N LEU A 69 -5.50 6.01 4.76
CA LEU A 69 -4.91 7.34 4.85
C LEU A 69 -3.69 7.29 5.76
N VAL A 70 -2.56 7.77 5.25
CA VAL A 70 -1.30 7.84 5.97
C VAL A 70 -1.00 9.32 6.25
N PRO A 71 -1.22 9.79 7.48
CA PRO A 71 -0.86 11.15 7.86
C PRO A 71 0.67 11.28 7.97
N GLY A 72 1.21 12.38 7.43
CA GLY A 72 2.59 12.79 7.64
C GLY A 72 2.78 13.64 8.90
N PRO A 73 4.03 13.84 9.35
CA PRO A 73 5.24 13.21 8.83
C PRO A 73 5.39 11.78 9.34
N VAL A 74 5.89 10.89 8.48
CA VAL A 74 6.23 9.52 8.89
C VAL A 74 7.72 9.47 9.23
N SER A 75 8.07 8.96 10.41
CA SER A 75 9.46 8.79 10.82
C SER A 75 10.05 7.48 10.27
N GLY A 76 11.39 7.39 10.25
CA GLY A 76 12.09 6.16 9.84
C GLY A 76 12.23 6.00 8.32
N THR A 77 11.97 4.79 7.81
CA THR A 77 12.18 4.43 6.38
C THR A 77 10.94 4.63 5.50
N GLY A 78 9.89 5.27 6.05
CA GLY A 78 8.62 5.54 5.39
C GLY A 78 7.57 4.43 5.56
N VAL A 79 6.47 4.54 4.82
CA VAL A 79 5.37 3.57 4.80
C VAL A 79 5.43 2.72 3.54
N ARG A 80 5.33 1.40 3.68
CA ARG A 80 5.29 0.44 2.57
C ARG A 80 4.02 -0.38 2.66
N VAL A 81 3.58 -0.93 1.54
CA VAL A 81 2.47 -1.88 1.49
C VAL A 81 3.02 -3.23 1.11
N ARG A 82 2.86 -4.22 1.99
CA ARG A 82 3.16 -5.62 1.73
C ARG A 82 1.90 -6.34 1.32
N LEU A 83 1.80 -6.78 0.08
CA LEU A 83 0.78 -7.72 -0.36
C LEU A 83 1.07 -9.06 0.31
N ALA A 84 0.26 -9.42 1.31
CA ALA A 84 0.34 -10.72 1.99
C ALA A 84 -0.41 -11.81 1.21
N SER A 85 -1.52 -11.44 0.57
CA SER A 85 -2.29 -12.29 -0.32
C SER A 85 -2.82 -11.46 -1.49
N THR A 86 -2.76 -12.03 -2.69
CA THR A 86 -3.24 -11.39 -3.93
C THR A 86 -4.61 -11.89 -4.36
N GLY A 87 -5.17 -12.90 -3.66
CA GLY A 87 -6.42 -13.55 -4.06
C GLY A 87 -6.36 -14.19 -5.46
N GLY A 88 -5.15 -14.47 -5.98
CA GLY A 88 -4.95 -15.06 -7.30
C GLY A 88 -4.99 -14.07 -8.48
N ALA A 89 -5.03 -12.75 -8.25
CA ALA A 89 -4.94 -11.74 -9.32
C ALA A 89 -3.72 -10.83 -9.14
N ALA A 90 -3.32 -10.15 -10.22
CA ALA A 90 -2.22 -9.19 -10.14
C ALA A 90 -2.72 -7.89 -9.50
N VAL A 91 -2.26 -7.63 -8.28
CA VAL A 91 -2.64 -6.45 -7.48
C VAL A 91 -1.47 -5.49 -7.41
N GLY A 92 -1.74 -4.22 -7.69
CA GLY A 92 -0.81 -3.12 -7.57
C GLY A 92 -1.16 -2.24 -6.36
N VAL A 93 -0.24 -1.35 -6.02
CA VAL A 93 -0.41 -0.36 -4.96
C VAL A 93 -0.14 1.02 -5.54
N PHE A 94 -1.05 1.96 -5.30
CA PHE A 94 -0.90 3.35 -5.68
C PHE A 94 -0.78 4.24 -4.44
N LYS A 95 -0.19 5.42 -4.62
CA LYS A 95 -0.29 6.54 -3.71
C LYS A 95 -0.93 7.74 -4.40
N ASP A 96 -1.65 8.56 -3.65
CA ASP A 96 -2.18 9.87 -4.04
C ASP A 96 -1.91 10.84 -2.87
N GLU A 97 -1.43 12.04 -3.16
CA GLU A 97 -1.00 13.07 -2.18
C GLU A 97 -1.82 14.33 -2.35
#